data_AF-A0A957T833-F1
#
_entry.id   AF-A0A957T833-F1
#
_cell.length_a   1.000
_cell.length_b   1.000
_cell.length_c   1.000
_cell.angle_alpha   90.00
_cell.angle_beta   90.00
_cell.angle_gamma   90.00
#
_symmetry.space_group_name_H-M   'P 1'
#
loop_
_entity.id
_entity.type
_entity.pdbx_description
1 polymer ?
#
loop_
_entity_poly.entity_id
_entity_poly.type
_entity_poly.pdbx_seq_one_letter_code
_entity_poly.pdbx_strand_id
1 'polypeptide(L)'
;MNANWTRNAFVYLLIIVAAAALFLNIYRPGEAPQSIGISEVAQRIRDGEVDRITVREEEIRVFVNASETPLTSRKELDVPLIPTLQGLGVTSTQLNNVDIVYEPPSSSGNWFALLVNLLPLVLIAGLFLFLFRQSQSGNNQALSFGKSKARLFTGDMPTVTFDDVAGSDEAKQELQEVVEFLKEPQKFVALGARIPKGVLLVGPPGTGKTLMA
;
A
#
# COMPACT_ATOMS: atom_id res chain seq x y z
N MET A 1 17.75 -16.31 2.87
CA MET A 1 16.55 -15.47 2.67
C MET A 1 16.81 -14.15 3.39
N ASN A 2 16.91 -13.03 2.67
CA ASN A 2 17.38 -11.76 3.22
C ASN A 2 16.39 -11.22 4.27
N ALA A 3 16.81 -11.15 5.54
CA ALA A 3 16.00 -10.75 6.69
C ALA A 3 15.39 -9.33 6.61
N ASN A 4 15.85 -8.51 5.65
CA ASN A 4 15.31 -7.17 5.41
C ASN A 4 14.00 -7.19 4.61
N TRP A 5 13.77 -8.23 3.80
CA TRP A 5 12.52 -8.38 3.05
C TRP A 5 11.36 -8.79 3.97
N THR A 6 11.60 -9.71 4.90
CA THR A 6 10.61 -10.14 5.89
C THR A 6 10.27 -9.02 6.89
N ARG A 7 11.25 -8.19 7.27
CA ARG A 7 11.01 -7.03 8.15
C ARG A 7 10.14 -5.97 7.47
N ASN A 8 10.40 -5.65 6.20
CA ASN A 8 9.57 -4.69 5.46
C ASN A 8 8.18 -5.28 5.16
N ALA A 9 8.09 -6.55 4.80
CA ALA A 9 6.81 -7.24 4.58
C ALA A 9 5.92 -7.25 5.83
N PHE A 10 6.51 -7.46 7.01
CA PHE A 10 5.78 -7.41 8.29
C PHE A 10 5.22 -6.01 8.56
N VAL A 11 6.00 -4.96 8.32
CA VAL A 11 5.55 -3.56 8.48
C VAL A 11 4.41 -3.24 7.52
N TYR A 12 4.49 -3.66 6.25
CA TYR A 12 3.40 -3.45 5.29
C TYR A 12 2.12 -4.20 5.67
N LEU A 13 2.24 -5.45 6.15
CA LEU A 13 1.09 -6.20 6.65
C LEU A 13 0.43 -5.49 7.82
N LEU A 14 1.23 -4.96 8.75
CA LEU A 14 0.72 -4.23 9.92
C LEU A 14 -0.01 -2.94 9.49
N ILE A 15 0.53 -2.20 8.51
CA ILE A 15 -0.11 -1.01 7.94
C ILE A 15 -1.44 -1.37 7.26
N ILE A 16 -1.49 -2.45 6.48
CA ILE A 16 -2.72 -2.91 5.81
C ILE A 16 -3.77 -3.31 6.85
N VAL A 17 -3.39 -4.04 7.90
CA VAL A 17 -4.30 -4.44 8.97
C VAL A 17 -4.82 -3.21 9.74
N ALA A 18 -3.94 -2.24 10.04
CA ALA A 18 -4.34 -1.00 10.70
C ALA A 18 -5.30 -0.17 9.82
N ALA A 19 -5.02 -0.06 8.53
CA ALA A 19 -5.88 0.62 7.57
C ALA A 19 -7.23 -0.09 7.42
N ALA A 20 -7.23 -1.43 7.36
CA ALA A 20 -8.45 -2.23 7.31
C ALA A 20 -9.28 -2.10 8.59
N ALA A 21 -8.64 -2.09 9.76
CA ALA A 21 -9.33 -1.88 11.04
C ALA A 21 -9.94 -0.47 11.15
N LEU A 22 -9.22 0.56 10.70
CA LEU A 22 -9.74 1.92 10.58
C LEU A 22 -10.91 1.99 9.60
N PHE A 23 -10.77 1.35 8.44
CA PHE A 23 -11.82 1.29 7.44
C PHE A 23 -13.06 0.60 7.99
N LEU A 24 -12.93 -0.57 8.64
CA LEU A 24 -14.05 -1.28 9.27
C LEU A 24 -14.71 -0.50 10.41
N ASN A 25 -13.96 0.36 11.10
CA ASN A 25 -14.50 1.23 12.14
C ASN A 25 -15.32 2.39 11.53
N ILE A 26 -14.83 2.99 10.45
CA ILE A 26 -15.51 4.07 9.73
C ILE A 26 -16.73 3.55 8.96
N TYR A 27 -16.62 2.37 8.36
CA TYR A 27 -17.63 1.73 7.51
C TYR A 27 -18.53 0.78 8.30
N ARG A 28 -18.79 1.07 9.58
CA ARG A 28 -19.84 0.35 10.31
C ARG A 28 -21.17 0.61 9.59
N PRO A 29 -21.81 -0.41 8.99
CA PRO A 29 -23.14 -0.22 8.44
C PRO A 29 -24.03 0.21 9.60
N GLY A 30 -24.59 1.43 9.51
CA GLY A 30 -25.61 1.86 10.46
C GLY A 30 -26.74 0.82 10.47
N GLU A 31 -27.30 0.54 11.65
CA GLU A 31 -28.47 -0.33 11.74
C GLU A 31 -29.51 0.12 10.73
N ALA A 32 -29.90 -0.77 9.82
CA ALA A 32 -30.86 -0.45 8.79
C ALA A 32 -32.16 0.00 9.47
N PRO A 33 -32.64 1.23 9.22
CA PRO A 33 -33.88 1.69 9.82
C PRO A 33 -35.01 0.70 9.48
N GLN A 34 -35.82 0.34 10.46
CA GLN A 34 -36.94 -0.56 10.22
C GLN A 34 -37.89 0.09 9.21
N SER A 35 -38.07 -0.58 8.07
CA SER A 35 -38.96 -0.11 7.01
C SER A 35 -40.39 -0.59 7.27
N ILE A 36 -41.32 0.35 7.44
CA ILE A 36 -42.74 0.05 7.62
C ILE A 36 -43.54 0.52 6.40
N GLY A 37 -44.61 -0.21 6.06
CA GLY A 37 -45.50 0.17 4.98
C GLY A 37 -46.30 1.44 5.29
N ILE A 38 -46.71 2.19 4.26
CA ILE A 38 -47.50 3.43 4.44
C ILE A 38 -48.82 3.19 5.20
N SER A 39 -49.42 2.00 5.05
CA SER A 39 -50.61 1.58 5.80
C SER A 39 -50.34 1.44 7.30
N GLU A 40 -49.15 1.00 7.67
CA GLU A 40 -48.75 0.89 9.08
C GLU A 40 -48.39 2.25 9.68
N VAL A 41 -47.80 3.15 8.88
CA VAL A 41 -47.68 4.56 9.26
C VAL A 41 -49.05 5.15 9.56
N ALA A 42 -50.04 4.95 8.68
CA ALA A 42 -51.41 5.42 8.89
C ALA A 42 -52.04 4.80 10.15
N GLN A 43 -51.75 3.54 10.46
CA GLN A 43 -52.20 2.89 11.68
C GLN A 43 -51.60 3.53 12.93
N ARG A 44 -50.28 3.71 13.00
CA ARG A 44 -49.62 4.31 14.16
C ARG A 44 -50.01 5.77 14.40
N ILE A 45 -50.33 6.52 13.34
CA ILE A 45 -50.91 7.86 13.47
C ILE A 45 -52.30 7.80 14.11
N ARG A 46 -53.13 6.81 13.74
CA ARG A 46 -54.44 6.62 14.38
C ARG A 46 -54.33 6.20 15.83
N ASP A 47 -53.35 5.36 16.14
CA ASP A 47 -53.05 4.88 17.48
C ASP A 47 -52.41 5.98 18.36
N GLY A 48 -52.07 7.13 17.78
CA GLY A 48 -51.56 8.31 18.48
C GLY A 48 -50.11 8.19 18.92
N GLU A 49 -49.35 7.26 18.32
CA GLU A 49 -47.96 6.97 18.69
C GLU A 49 -46.95 7.86 17.95
N VAL A 50 -47.39 8.61 16.94
CA VAL A 50 -46.53 9.40 16.05
C VAL A 50 -46.46 10.85 16.49
N ASP A 51 -45.25 11.35 16.75
CA ASP A 51 -45.02 12.72 17.18
C ASP A 51 -44.65 13.64 16.00
N ARG A 52 -43.77 13.14 15.11
CA ARG A 52 -43.23 13.92 13.99
C ARG A 52 -43.08 13.06 12.75
N ILE A 53 -43.42 13.64 11.60
CA ILE A 53 -43.17 13.07 10.28
C ILE A 53 -42.32 14.03 9.47
N THR A 54 -41.18 13.54 9.00
CA THR A 54 -40.31 14.27 8.08
C THR A 54 -40.41 13.66 6.69
N VAL A 55 -40.73 14.48 5.69
CA VAL A 55 -40.87 14.03 4.30
C VAL A 55 -39.68 14.53 3.49
N ARG A 56 -38.93 13.60 2.90
CA ARG A 56 -37.78 13.83 2.02
C ARG A 56 -37.99 13.11 0.68
N GLU A 57 -38.48 13.83 -0.33
CA GLU A 57 -38.80 13.29 -1.67
C GLU A 57 -39.72 12.05 -1.61
N GLU A 58 -39.16 10.84 -1.66
CA GLU A 58 -39.88 9.55 -1.56
C GLU A 58 -39.80 8.93 -0.16
N GLU A 59 -38.84 9.35 0.65
CA GLU A 59 -38.60 8.82 2.00
C GLU A 59 -39.43 9.59 3.04
N ILE A 60 -40.14 8.84 3.87
CA ILE A 60 -40.86 9.35 5.03
C ILE A 60 -40.17 8.82 6.27
N ARG A 61 -39.80 9.72 7.18
CA ARG A 61 -39.26 9.36 8.50
C ARG A 61 -40.33 9.64 9.55
N VAL A 62 -40.67 8.61 10.31
CA VAL A 62 -41.70 8.64 11.34
C VAL A 62 -41.03 8.48 12.68
N PHE A 63 -41.15 9.50 13.53
CA PHE A 63 -40.67 9.49 14.90
C PHE A 63 -41.83 9.09 15.83
N VAL A 64 -41.63 7.99 16.55
CA VAL A 64 -42.65 7.37 17.41
C VAL A 64 -42.21 7.51 18.87
N ASN A 65 -43.07 8.02 19.75
CA ASN A 65 -42.83 8.17 21.20
C ASN A 65 -41.46 8.80 21.56
N ALA A 66 -41.08 9.87 20.88
CA ALA A 66 -39.79 10.55 21.03
C ALA A 66 -38.54 9.66 20.86
N SER A 67 -38.67 8.51 20.16
CA SER A 67 -37.53 7.64 19.85
C SER A 67 -36.50 8.36 18.98
N GLU A 68 -35.22 8.20 19.31
CA GLU A 68 -34.10 8.70 18.50
C GLU A 68 -33.95 7.94 17.17
N THR A 69 -34.56 6.74 17.05
CA THR A 69 -34.52 5.94 15.83
C THR A 69 -35.82 6.12 15.02
N PRO A 70 -35.77 6.81 13.87
CA PRO A 70 -36.95 6.98 13.03
C PRO A 70 -37.27 5.68 12.28
N LEU A 71 -38.56 5.37 12.18
CA LEU A 71 -39.05 4.36 11.25
C LEU A 71 -39.07 4.98 9.86
N THR A 72 -38.66 4.20 8.86
CA THR A 72 -38.67 4.68 7.47
C THR A 72 -39.84 4.08 6.72
N SER A 73 -40.50 4.89 5.91
CA SER A 73 -41.52 4.45 4.96
C SER A 73 -41.26 5.10 3.62
N ARG A 74 -41.81 4.51 2.56
CA ARG A 74 -41.73 5.09 1.21
C ARG A 74 -43.11 5.50 0.75
N LYS A 75 -43.19 6.69 0.14
CA LYS A 75 -44.37 7.09 -0.61
C LYS A 75 -44.12 7.00 -2.11
N GLU A 76 -45.22 6.96 -2.85
CA GLU A 76 -45.18 7.06 -4.30
C GLU A 76 -44.66 8.43 -4.74
N LEU A 77 -43.95 8.43 -5.87
CA LEU A 77 -43.41 9.62 -6.50
C LEU A 77 -44.57 10.56 -6.89
N ASP A 78 -44.40 11.85 -6.63
CA ASP A 78 -45.39 12.91 -6.93
C ASP A 78 -46.76 12.82 -6.24
N VAL A 79 -46.98 11.83 -5.36
CA VAL A 79 -48.20 11.76 -4.55
C VAL A 79 -48.01 12.53 -3.23
N PRO A 80 -48.88 13.49 -2.88
CA PRO A 80 -48.81 14.18 -1.60
C PRO A 80 -49.14 13.22 -0.44
N LEU A 81 -48.42 13.33 0.67
CA LEU A 81 -48.55 12.41 1.80
C LEU A 81 -49.92 12.52 2.49
N ILE A 82 -50.37 13.74 2.73
CA ILE A 82 -51.63 14.02 3.44
C ILE A 82 -52.85 13.34 2.82
N PRO A 83 -53.16 13.50 1.52
CA PRO A 83 -54.31 12.82 0.91
C PRO A 83 -54.18 11.29 0.92
N THR A 84 -52.96 10.76 0.85
CA THR A 84 -52.72 9.31 0.97
C THR A 84 -53.10 8.80 2.36
N LEU A 85 -52.69 9.50 3.43
CA LEU A 85 -53.04 9.15 4.80
C LEU A 85 -54.55 9.30 5.07
N GLN A 86 -55.18 10.33 4.51
CA GLN A 86 -56.63 10.51 4.59
C GLN A 86 -57.38 9.37 3.90
N GLY A 87 -56.92 8.93 2.73
CA GLY A 87 -57.47 7.77 2.02
C GLY A 87 -57.33 6.45 2.80
N LEU A 88 -56.33 6.36 3.68
CA LEU A 88 -56.11 5.23 4.58
C LEU A 88 -56.87 5.34 5.91
N GLY A 89 -57.75 6.34 6.06
CA GLY A 89 -58.62 6.52 7.23
C GLY A 89 -58.02 7.35 8.35
N VAL A 90 -56.95 8.11 8.12
CA VAL A 90 -56.43 9.08 9.09
C VAL A 90 -57.29 10.35 9.05
N THR A 91 -57.81 10.76 10.19
CA THR A 91 -58.66 11.96 10.29
C THR A 91 -57.82 13.25 10.40
N SER A 92 -58.39 14.39 9.96
CA SER A 92 -57.70 15.69 10.02
C SER A 92 -57.33 16.12 11.45
N THR A 93 -58.06 15.67 12.47
CA THR A 93 -57.74 15.92 13.88
C THR A 93 -56.50 15.17 14.34
N GLN A 94 -56.31 13.94 13.85
CA GLN A 94 -55.11 13.15 14.13
C GLN A 94 -53.88 13.71 13.40
N LEU A 95 -54.05 14.23 12.18
CA LEU A 95 -52.97 14.89 11.44
C LEU A 95 -52.52 16.20 12.09
N ASN A 96 -53.43 16.95 12.72
CA ASN A 96 -53.08 18.19 13.41
C ASN A 96 -52.25 17.98 14.69
N ASN A 97 -52.28 16.77 15.27
CA ASN A 97 -51.46 16.41 16.42
C ASN A 97 -50.04 15.97 16.02
N VAL A 98 -49.76 15.83 14.72
CA VAL A 98 -48.47 15.38 14.20
C VAL A 98 -47.75 16.55 13.54
N ASP A 99 -46.50 16.77 13.93
CA ASP A 99 -45.63 17.79 13.30
C ASP A 99 -45.12 17.26 11.94
N ILE A 100 -45.68 17.75 10.83
CA ILE A 100 -45.29 17.33 9.47
C ILE A 100 -44.36 18.38 8.85
N VAL A 101 -43.09 18.00 8.69
CA VAL A 101 -42.04 18.86 8.14
C VAL A 101 -41.60 18.37 6.76
N TYR A 102 -41.69 19.25 5.76
CA TYR A 102 -41.15 19.00 4.42
C TYR A 102 -39.72 19.53 4.35
N GLU A 103 -38.75 18.64 4.20
CA GLU A 103 -37.35 19.05 4.05
C GLU A 103 -36.98 19.12 2.56
N PRO A 104 -36.34 20.22 2.11
CA PRO A 104 -35.90 20.32 0.74
C PRO A 104 -34.84 19.26 0.44
N PRO A 105 -34.78 18.74 -0.81
CA PRO A 105 -33.74 17.80 -1.19
C PRO A 105 -32.37 18.47 -1.05
N SER A 106 -31.58 17.99 -0.10
CA SER A 106 -30.24 18.49 0.17
C SER A 106 -29.27 18.00 -0.90
N SER A 107 -29.23 18.67 -2.05
CA SER A 107 -28.31 18.36 -3.15
C SER A 107 -26.83 18.66 -2.80
N SER A 108 -26.60 19.58 -1.88
CA SER A 108 -25.26 20.02 -1.45
C SER A 108 -24.56 19.07 -0.46
N GLY A 109 -25.31 18.25 0.29
CA GLY A 109 -24.77 17.36 1.32
C GLY A 109 -23.99 16.16 0.77
N ASN A 110 -24.26 15.76 -0.48
CA ASN A 110 -23.66 14.55 -1.04
C ASN A 110 -22.23 14.74 -1.54
N TRP A 111 -21.78 15.95 -1.90
CA TRP A 111 -20.41 16.17 -2.36
C TRP A 111 -19.36 15.92 -1.28
N PHE A 112 -19.67 16.30 -0.03
CA PHE A 112 -18.80 16.03 1.10
C PHE A 112 -18.78 14.53 1.43
N ALA A 113 -19.94 13.86 1.41
CA ALA A 113 -20.02 12.41 1.59
C ALA A 113 -19.25 11.64 0.50
N LEU A 114 -19.31 12.09 -0.76
CA LEU A 114 -18.53 11.52 -1.86
C LEU A 114 -17.01 11.73 -1.66
N LEU A 115 -16.59 12.92 -1.22
CA LEU A 115 -15.19 13.20 -0.88
C LEU A 115 -14.68 12.30 0.26
N VAL A 116 -15.47 12.15 1.33
CA VAL A 116 -15.15 11.28 2.47
C VAL A 116 -15.10 9.81 2.03
N ASN A 117 -16.02 9.36 1.18
CA ASN A 117 -16.01 8.00 0.62
C ASN A 117 -14.85 7.76 -0.36
N LEU A 118 -14.38 8.80 -1.06
CA LEU A 118 -13.26 8.71 -1.99
C LEU A 118 -11.89 8.80 -1.28
N LEU A 119 -11.84 9.37 -0.07
CA LEU A 119 -10.62 9.54 0.71
C LEU A 119 -9.87 8.21 0.95
N PRO A 120 -10.52 7.09 1.34
CA PRO A 120 -9.85 5.79 1.43
C PRO A 120 -9.20 5.34 0.12
N LEU A 121 -9.89 5.52 -1.01
CA LEU A 121 -9.37 5.13 -2.33
C LEU A 121 -8.16 5.98 -2.71
N VAL A 122 -8.22 7.29 -2.48
CA VAL A 122 -7.12 8.22 -2.76
C VAL A 122 -5.91 7.94 -1.86
N LEU A 123 -6.13 7.60 -0.59
CA LEU A 123 -5.06 7.28 0.35
C LEU A 123 -4.34 5.99 -0.07
N ILE A 124 -5.10 4.95 -0.47
CA ILE A 124 -4.55 3.71 -1.01
C ILE A 124 -3.78 3.98 -2.31
N ALA A 125 -4.36 4.71 -3.26
CA ALA A 125 -3.70 5.06 -4.51
C ALA A 125 -2.41 5.86 -4.27
N GLY A 126 -2.44 6.83 -3.36
CA GLY A 126 -1.28 7.62 -2.94
C GLY A 126 -0.19 6.77 -2.29
N LEU A 127 -0.57 5.82 -1.42
CA LEU A 127 0.36 4.87 -0.83
C LEU A 127 1.03 4.00 -1.91
N PHE A 128 0.26 3.45 -2.86
CA PHE A 128 0.82 2.68 -3.97
C PHE A 128 1.76 3.53 -4.83
N LEU A 129 1.39 4.76 -5.17
CA LEU A 129 2.26 5.69 -5.90
C LEU A 129 3.56 5.97 -5.13
N PHE A 130 3.50 6.13 -3.81
CA PHE A 130 4.67 6.28 -2.96
C PHE A 130 5.56 5.02 -2.96
N LEU A 131 4.96 3.83 -2.87
CA LEU A 131 5.68 2.56 -2.92
C LEU A 131 6.33 2.30 -4.29
N PHE A 132 5.64 2.61 -5.38
CA PHE A 132 6.19 2.50 -6.74
C PHE A 132 7.35 3.47 -6.97
N ARG A 133 7.28 4.68 -6.39
CA ARG A 133 8.40 5.64 -6.41
C ARG A 133 9.59 5.14 -5.60
N GLN A 134 9.37 4.40 -4.51
CA GLN A 134 10.46 3.83 -3.70
C GLN A 134 11.10 2.59 -4.36
N SER A 135 10.31 1.73 -5.00
CA SER A 135 10.82 0.48 -5.60
C SER A 135 11.63 0.70 -6.87
N GLN A 136 11.43 1.81 -7.58
CA GLN A 136 12.19 2.13 -8.80
C GLN A 136 13.68 2.38 -8.55
N SER A 137 14.08 2.73 -7.32
CA SER A 137 15.50 2.84 -6.93
C SER A 137 16.18 1.50 -6.62
N GLY A 138 15.42 0.40 -6.45
CA GLY A 138 15.94 -0.92 -6.09
C GLY A 138 15.78 -2.01 -7.16
N ASN A 139 14.97 -1.77 -8.19
CA ASN A 139 14.57 -2.80 -9.16
C ASN A 139 15.65 -3.20 -10.18
N ASN A 140 16.81 -2.55 -10.18
CA ASN A 140 17.92 -2.93 -11.07
C ASN A 140 18.82 -4.04 -10.49
N GLN A 141 18.60 -4.47 -9.24
CA GLN A 141 19.48 -5.44 -8.58
C GLN A 141 19.14 -6.88 -8.97
N ALA A 142 17.86 -7.21 -9.21
CA ALA A 142 17.43 -8.52 -9.68
C ALA A 142 17.87 -8.81 -11.14
N LEU A 143 17.91 -7.78 -12.00
CA LEU A 143 18.44 -7.88 -13.37
C LEU A 143 19.98 -7.87 -13.44
N SER A 144 20.66 -7.54 -12.33
CA SER A 144 22.13 -7.54 -12.26
C SER A 144 22.72 -8.87 -11.81
N PHE A 145 21.90 -9.88 -11.53
CA PHE A 145 22.33 -11.19 -11.01
C PHE A 145 23.21 -12.00 -11.99
N GLY A 146 23.27 -11.60 -13.26
CA GLY A 146 24.16 -12.18 -14.27
C GLY A 146 25.35 -11.31 -14.66
N LYS A 147 25.51 -10.11 -14.10
CA LYS A 147 26.63 -9.22 -14.44
C LYS A 147 27.80 -9.46 -13.49
N SER A 148 28.97 -9.72 -14.04
CA SER A 148 30.21 -9.90 -13.28
C SER A 148 30.45 -8.68 -12.37
N LYS A 149 30.64 -8.93 -11.07
CA LYS A 149 31.10 -7.93 -10.08
C LYS A 149 32.63 -7.74 -10.12
N ALA A 150 33.28 -8.07 -11.23
CA ALA A 150 34.71 -7.84 -11.37
C ALA A 150 34.98 -6.33 -11.27
N ARG A 151 35.81 -5.96 -10.30
CA ARG A 151 36.35 -4.61 -10.23
C ARG A 151 37.45 -4.53 -11.28
N LEU A 152 37.20 -3.82 -12.38
CA LEU A 152 38.27 -3.42 -13.29
C LEU A 152 39.07 -2.35 -12.57
N PHE A 153 40.22 -2.74 -12.00
CA PHE A 153 41.19 -1.79 -11.49
C PHE A 153 41.71 -0.99 -12.68
N THR A 154 41.12 0.18 -12.91
CA THR A 154 41.51 1.08 -13.99
C THR A 154 42.41 2.14 -13.38
N GLY A 155 43.72 1.98 -13.51
CA GLY A 155 44.64 3.10 -13.49
C GLY A 155 45.32 3.50 -12.17
N ASP A 156 45.00 2.90 -11.02
CA ASP A 156 45.89 3.00 -9.86
C ASP A 156 46.80 1.77 -9.86
N MET A 157 47.96 1.88 -10.49
CA MET A 157 49.04 0.91 -10.29
C MET A 157 49.41 0.96 -8.81
N PRO A 158 49.15 -0.09 -8.01
CA PRO A 158 49.63 -0.09 -6.64
C PRO A 158 51.16 0.03 -6.69
N THR A 159 51.71 1.02 -5.99
CA THR A 159 53.16 1.30 -5.91
C THR A 159 53.93 0.25 -5.10
N VAL A 160 53.41 -0.98 -5.03
CA VAL A 160 54.03 -2.07 -4.28
C VAL A 160 54.95 -2.85 -5.22
N THR A 161 56.15 -3.13 -4.73
CA THR A 161 57.19 -3.86 -5.45
C THR A 161 57.58 -5.13 -4.68
N PHE A 162 58.36 -6.02 -5.29
CA PHE A 162 58.88 -7.20 -4.59
C PHE A 162 59.78 -6.86 -3.39
N ASP A 163 60.29 -5.63 -3.32
CA ASP A 163 61.09 -5.13 -2.20
C ASP A 163 60.23 -4.86 -0.95
N ASP A 164 58.93 -4.59 -1.13
CA ASP A 164 57.97 -4.33 -0.04
C ASP A 164 57.45 -5.62 0.63
N VAL A 165 57.81 -6.78 0.09
CA VAL A 165 57.43 -8.08 0.64
C VAL A 165 58.59 -8.64 1.45
N ALA A 166 58.40 -9.03 2.70
CA ALA A 166 59.46 -9.63 3.51
C ALA A 166 59.47 -11.17 3.38
N GLY A 167 60.65 -11.76 3.13
CA GLY A 167 60.86 -13.20 3.05
C GLY A 167 60.22 -13.88 1.84
N SER A 168 60.11 -15.21 1.89
CA SER A 168 59.63 -16.07 0.78
C SER A 168 60.46 -15.88 -0.49
N ASP A 169 61.78 -15.94 -0.34
CA ASP A 169 62.75 -15.63 -1.40
C ASP A 169 62.60 -16.56 -2.61
N GLU A 170 62.24 -17.84 -2.38
CA GLU A 170 61.97 -18.81 -3.42
C GLU A 170 60.74 -18.41 -4.25
N ALA A 171 59.65 -18.02 -3.59
CA ALA A 171 58.40 -17.63 -4.25
C ALA A 171 58.57 -16.31 -5.03
N LYS A 172 59.35 -15.37 -4.51
CA LYS A 172 59.69 -14.13 -5.23
C LYS A 172 60.49 -14.42 -6.49
N GLN A 173 61.48 -15.31 -6.41
CA GLN A 173 62.30 -15.68 -7.55
C GLN A 173 61.46 -16.31 -8.66
N GLU A 174 60.56 -17.24 -8.32
CA GLU A 174 59.64 -17.85 -9.29
C GLU A 174 58.67 -16.82 -9.91
N LEU A 175 58.12 -15.91 -9.11
CA LEU A 175 57.25 -14.84 -9.62
C LEU A 175 58.00 -13.82 -10.48
N GLN A 176 59.29 -13.59 -10.20
CA GLN A 176 60.12 -12.70 -11.01
C GLN A 176 60.33 -13.22 -12.43
N GLU A 177 60.44 -14.54 -12.61
CA GLU A 177 60.45 -15.18 -13.93
C GLU A 177 59.13 -14.94 -14.68
N VAL A 178 57.99 -15.04 -13.98
CA VAL A 178 56.67 -14.74 -14.57
C VAL A 178 56.55 -13.27 -14.96
N VAL A 179 57.13 -12.35 -14.18
CA VAL A 179 57.17 -10.92 -14.51
C VAL A 179 58.10 -10.64 -15.70
N GLU A 180 59.28 -11.28 -15.78
CA GLU A 180 60.16 -11.18 -16.95
C GLU A 180 59.46 -11.70 -18.20
N PHE A 181 58.69 -12.79 -18.06
CA PHE A 181 57.86 -13.33 -19.12
C PHE A 181 56.79 -12.33 -19.59
N LEU A 182 56.10 -11.63 -18.69
CA LEU A 182 55.10 -10.61 -19.04
C LEU A 182 55.72 -9.37 -19.72
N LYS A 183 56.97 -9.04 -19.38
CA LYS A 183 57.71 -7.92 -19.98
C LYS A 183 58.26 -8.26 -21.38
N GLU A 184 58.81 -9.47 -21.55
CA GLU A 184 59.50 -9.90 -22.78
C GLU A 184 58.99 -11.27 -23.30
N PRO A 185 57.70 -11.41 -23.65
CA PRO A 185 57.13 -12.72 -24.00
C PRO A 185 57.77 -13.36 -25.24
N GLN A 186 58.30 -12.54 -26.16
CA GLN A 186 58.92 -13.01 -27.41
C GLN A 186 60.19 -13.84 -27.16
N LYS A 187 60.99 -13.47 -26.15
CA LYS A 187 62.23 -14.17 -25.76
C LYS A 187 61.94 -15.61 -25.34
N PHE A 188 60.89 -15.81 -24.55
CA PHE A 188 60.48 -17.12 -24.05
C PHE A 188 59.79 -17.99 -25.11
N VAL A 189 58.99 -17.38 -26.00
CA VAL A 189 58.38 -18.10 -27.13
C VAL A 189 59.45 -18.58 -28.13
N ALA A 190 60.50 -17.79 -28.37
CA ALA A 190 61.62 -18.18 -29.23
C ALA A 190 62.40 -19.39 -28.70
N LEU A 191 62.44 -19.56 -27.37
CA LEU A 191 63.03 -20.72 -26.69
C LEU A 191 62.08 -21.94 -26.65
N GLY A 192 60.85 -21.80 -27.17
CA GLY A 192 59.84 -22.86 -27.15
C GLY A 192 59.14 -23.04 -25.80
N ALA A 193 59.30 -22.11 -24.86
CA ALA A 193 58.66 -22.18 -23.55
C ALA A 193 57.15 -21.95 -23.65
N ARG A 194 56.37 -22.67 -22.83
CA ARG A 194 54.91 -22.49 -22.75
C ARG A 194 54.57 -21.37 -21.77
N ILE A 195 53.68 -20.49 -22.21
CA ILE A 195 53.19 -19.36 -21.43
C ILE A 195 52.32 -19.85 -20.25
N PRO A 196 52.68 -19.52 -18.99
CA PRO A 196 51.81 -19.81 -17.85
C PRO A 196 50.54 -18.96 -17.95
N LYS A 197 49.37 -19.59 -17.78
CA LYS A 197 48.06 -18.92 -17.88
C LYS A 197 47.55 -18.34 -16.56
N GLY A 198 48.19 -18.71 -15.45
CA GLY A 198 47.83 -18.26 -14.11
C GLY A 198 48.70 -18.94 -13.08
N VAL A 199 48.88 -18.28 -11.94
CA VAL A 199 49.64 -18.78 -10.78
C VAL A 199 48.69 -18.86 -9.59
N LEU A 200 48.75 -19.94 -8.83
CA LEU A 200 47.98 -20.11 -7.60
C LEU A 200 48.91 -19.99 -6.40
N LEU A 201 48.78 -18.92 -5.63
CA LEU A 201 49.51 -18.73 -4.38
C LEU A 201 48.76 -19.43 -3.24
N VAL A 202 49.39 -20.41 -2.59
CA VAL A 202 48.80 -21.20 -1.49
C VAL A 202 49.57 -20.95 -0.19
N GLY A 203 48.84 -20.77 0.91
CA GLY A 203 49.44 -20.66 2.25
C GLY A 203 48.45 -20.12 3.30
N PRO A 204 48.82 -20.18 4.60
CA PRO A 204 48.00 -19.67 5.71
C PRO A 204 47.53 -18.21 5.52
N PRO A 205 46.44 -17.77 6.15
CA PRO A 205 46.03 -16.36 6.08
C PRO A 205 47.14 -15.43 6.60
N GLY A 206 47.33 -14.26 5.97
CA GLY A 206 48.32 -13.25 6.41
C GLY A 206 49.74 -13.37 5.84
N THR A 207 50.02 -14.35 4.97
CA THR A 207 51.37 -14.57 4.40
C THR A 207 51.70 -13.73 3.16
N GLY A 208 51.08 -12.55 2.98
CA GLY A 208 51.43 -11.64 1.86
C GLY A 208 51.01 -12.07 0.44
N LYS A 209 50.21 -13.12 0.26
CA LYS A 209 49.78 -13.61 -1.07
C LYS A 209 49.09 -12.54 -1.94
N THR A 210 48.23 -11.71 -1.35
CA THR A 210 47.55 -10.60 -2.05
C THR A 210 48.49 -9.42 -2.32
N LEU A 211 49.57 -9.29 -1.54
CA LEU A 211 50.59 -8.24 -1.73
C LEU A 211 51.57 -8.61 -2.86
N MET A 212 51.76 -9.91 -3.11
CA MET A 212 52.56 -10.44 -4.23
C MET A 212 51.82 -10.49 -5.58
N ALA A 213 50.49 -10.32 -5.58
CA ALA A 213 49.63 -10.48 -6.76
C ALA A 213 49.21 -9.13 -7.34
#